data_AF-A0A9D8T494-F1
#
_entry.id   AF-A0A9D8T494-F1
#
_cell.length_a   1.000
_cell.length_b   1.000
_cell.length_c   1.000
_cell.angle_alpha   90.00
_cell.angle_beta   90.00
_cell.angle_gamma   90.00
#
_symmetry.space_group_name_H-M   'P 1'
#
loop_
_entity.id
_entity.type
_entity.pdbx_description
1 polymer ?
#
loop_
_entity_poly.entity_id
_entity_poly.type
_entity_poly.pdbx_seq_one_letter_code
_entity_poly.pdbx_strand_id
1 'polypeptide(L)' 'AIVLDANVPRGYAILQYEGQNLGWIKNLGNRANNLYPNEWRIRKL' A
#
# COMPACT_ATOMS: atom_id res chain seq x y z
N ALA A 1 8.27 1.65 -4.42
CA ALA A 1 7.02 2.38 -4.13
C ALA A 1 6.17 2.35 -5.38
N ILE A 2 4.85 2.22 -5.25
CA ILE A 2 3.94 2.14 -6.40
C ILE A 2 3.22 3.48 -6.59
N VAL A 3 2.86 3.82 -7.81
CA VAL A 3 1.95 4.95 -8.10
C VAL A 3 0.56 4.35 -8.28
N LEU A 4 -0.42 4.90 -7.58
CA LEU A 4 -1.82 4.48 -7.72
C LEU A 4 -2.49 5.28 -8.83
N ASP A 5 -3.60 4.77 -9.34
CA ASP A 5 -4.43 5.50 -10.30
C ASP A 5 -4.80 6.89 -9.76
N ALA A 6 -4.89 7.87 -10.66
CA ALA A 6 -5.16 9.27 -10.30
C ALA A 6 -6.52 9.46 -9.61
N ASN A 7 -7.47 8.55 -9.81
CA ASN A 7 -8.77 8.57 -9.17
C ASN A 7 -8.74 8.07 -7.71
N VAL A 8 -7.63 7.44 -7.28
CA VAL A 8 -7.50 6.99 -5.89
C VAL A 8 -7.22 8.21 -5.00
N PRO A 9 -8.06 8.48 -3.97
CA PRO A 9 -7.85 9.62 -3.09
C PRO A 9 -6.47 9.58 -2.40
N ARG A 10 -5.91 10.77 -2.16
CA ARG A 10 -4.73 10.91 -1.31
C ARG A 10 -5.11 10.65 0.15
N GLY A 11 -4.15 10.17 0.94
CA GLY A 11 -4.35 9.87 2.35
C GLY A 11 -4.16 8.39 2.67
N TYR A 12 -4.81 7.93 3.74
CA TYR A 12 -4.73 6.56 4.20
C TYR A 12 -5.74 5.68 3.46
N ALA A 13 -5.32 4.50 3.04
CA ALA A 13 -6.17 3.51 2.39
C ALA A 13 -5.75 2.08 2.78
N ILE A 14 -6.68 1.13 2.65
CA ILE A 14 -6.41 -0.30 2.79
C ILE A 14 -6.25 -0.90 1.40
N LEU A 15 -5.17 -1.66 1.20
CA LEU A 15 -4.99 -2.47 0.01
C LEU A 15 -5.78 -3.78 0.17
N GLN A 16 -6.50 -4.19 -0.87
CA GLN A 16 -7.23 -5.45 -0.90
C GLN A 16 -6.85 -6.23 -2.15
N TYR A 17 -6.71 -7.55 -2.02
CA TYR A 17 -6.52 -8.47 -3.13
C TYR A 17 -7.42 -9.69 -2.92
N GLU A 18 -8.22 -10.04 -3.92
CA GLU A 18 -9.17 -11.18 -3.86
C GLU A 18 -10.08 -11.16 -2.60
N GLY A 19 -10.57 -9.98 -2.22
CA GLY A 19 -11.40 -9.80 -1.03
C GLY A 19 -10.65 -9.83 0.30
N GLN A 20 -9.34 -10.11 0.28
CA GLN A 20 -8.48 -10.13 1.46
C GLN A 20 -7.77 -8.80 1.65
N ASN A 21 -7.90 -8.22 2.85
CA ASN A 21 -7.22 -6.99 3.20
C ASN A 21 -5.72 -7.28 3.41
N LEU A 22 -4.90 -6.73 2.53
CA LEU A 22 -3.45 -6.78 2.59
C LEU A 22 -2.86 -5.65 3.44
N GLY A 23 -3.71 -4.75 3.96
CA GLY A 23 -3.46 -3.74 4.99
C GLY A 23 -3.07 -2.34 4.49
N TRP A 24 -2.50 -1.52 5.37
CA TRP A 24 -2.51 -0.06 5.21
C TRP A 24 -1.41 0.51 4.30
N ILE A 25 -1.80 1.53 3.55
CA ILE A 25 -0.91 2.37 2.75
C ILE A 25 -1.19 3.85 3.01
N LYS A 26 -0.20 4.69 2.68
CA LYS A 26 -0.38 6.16 2.58
C LYS A 26 -0.13 6.62 1.14
N ASN A 27 -1.19 7.02 0.44
CA ASN A 27 -1.13 7.59 -0.90
C ASN A 27 -0.77 9.08 -0.84
N LEU A 28 0.36 9.44 -1.45
CA LEU A 28 0.86 10.82 -1.57
C LEU A 28 0.58 11.43 -2.96
N GLY A 29 -0.03 10.68 -3.88
CA GLY A 29 -0.33 11.08 -5.25
C GLY A 29 0.74 10.62 -6.26
N ASN A 30 2.02 10.88 -5.99
CA ASN A 30 3.12 10.39 -6.84
C ASN A 30 3.72 9.05 -6.35
N ARG A 31 3.31 8.59 -5.17
CA ARG A 31 3.70 7.31 -4.59
C ARG A 31 2.72 6.90 -3.50
N ALA A 32 2.59 5.60 -3.29
CA ALA A 32 1.99 5.02 -2.10
C ALA A 32 3.07 4.34 -1.25
N ASN A 33 3.13 4.72 0.02
CA ASN A 33 4.00 4.08 1.00
C ASN A 33 3.27 2.89 1.60
N ASN A 34 3.93 1.74 1.64
CA ASN A 34 3.48 0.59 2.42
C ASN A 34 3.75 0.87 3.90
N LEU A 35 2.73 0.74 4.75
CA LEU A 35 2.81 0.94 6.20
C LEU A 35 2.96 -0.38 6.97
N TYR A 36 3.20 -1.50 6.28
CA TYR A 36 3.50 -2.77 6.94
C TYR A 36 4.79 -2.69 7.76
N PRO A 37 4.83 -3.37 8.92
CA PRO A 37 6.04 -3.49 9.69
C PRO A 37 7.18 -4.11 8.88
N ASN A 38 8.39 -3.59 9.05
CA ASN A 38 9.56 -4.03 8.28
C ASN A 38 9.96 -5.48 8.59
N GLU A 39 9.68 -5.94 9.80
CA GLU A 39 9.89 -7.32 10.25
C GLU A 39 9.02 -8.33 9.50
N TRP A 40 7.88 -7.91 8.93
CA TRP A 40 6.98 -8.76 8.14
C TRP A 40 7.24 -8.67 6.64
N ARG A 41 8.24 -7.89 6.22
CA ARG A 41 8.60 -7.81 4.81
C ARG A 41 9.08 -9.18 4.34
N ILE A 42 8.43 -9.70 3.29
CA ILE A 42 8.90 -10.88 2.58
C ILE A 42 10.31 -10.59 2.07
N ARG A 43 11.30 -11.29 2.61
CA ARG A 43 12.69 -11.23 2.15
C ARG A 43 12.88 -12.32 1.11
N LYS A 44 13.65 -12.03 0.06
CA LYS A 44 14.16 -13.12 -0.78
C LYS A 44 15.06 -14.00 0.09
N LEU A 45 14.94 -15.32 -0.07
CA LEU A 45 15.95 -16.28 0.39
C LEU A 45 17.27 -16.03 -0.34
#